data_AF-D3MUK2-F1
#
_entry.id   AF-D3MUK2-F1
#
_cell.length_a   1.000
_cell.length_b   1.000
_cell.length_c   1.000
_cell.angle_alpha   90.00
_cell.angle_beta   90.00
_cell.angle_gamma   90.00
#
_symmetry.space_group_name_H-M   'P 1'
#
loop_
_entity.id
_entity.type
_entity.pdbx_description
1 polymer ?
#
loop_
_entity_poly.entity_id
_entity_poly.type
_entity_poly.pdbx_seq_one_letter_code
_entity_poly.pdbx_strand_id
1 'polypeptide(L)'
;MTNKKIIALLFFATSLLVGCGEKIDREQYIVSTDVKEDKVEYEFYNNSVVDSGYNWYNTYISNLIQPLKDRDYKIEPQKVKEQIRLVNNKIKEVDGIDPKKVQKAIDLVAKDQSKNNIKDKVYDDKMKDSKKNVPHNIETMVKMLRSIEDGLKLGLDGSFDDNDRSKLDQVQKNLISVYDDTLLIH
;
A
#
# COMPACT_ATOMS: atom_id res chain seq x y z
N MET A 1 8.86 -2.31 34.29
CA MET A 1 8.87 -1.12 33.41
C MET A 1 9.44 -1.51 32.07
N THR A 2 8.72 -1.15 31.02
CA THR A 2 8.66 -1.84 29.73
C THR A 2 9.88 -1.52 28.85
N ASN A 3 10.59 -2.56 28.44
CA ASN A 3 11.67 -2.50 27.46
C ASN A 3 11.11 -2.05 26.10
N LYS A 4 11.45 -0.83 25.67
CA LYS A 4 11.22 -0.37 24.30
C LYS A 4 12.26 -1.03 23.39
N LYS A 5 11.84 -1.98 22.55
CA LYS A 5 12.65 -2.47 21.43
C LYS A 5 12.43 -1.50 20.25
N ILE A 6 13.46 -0.74 19.93
CA ILE A 6 13.54 0.02 18.67
C ILE A 6 13.77 -1.02 17.57
N ILE A 7 12.77 -1.26 16.73
CA ILE A 7 12.93 -2.04 15.51
C ILE A 7 13.56 -1.09 14.49
N ALA A 8 14.86 -1.27 14.25
CA ALA A 8 15.59 -0.54 13.22
C ALA A 8 15.09 -0.97 11.83
N LEU A 9 14.60 0.01 11.06
CA LEU A 9 14.29 -0.15 9.64
C LEU A 9 15.62 -0.38 8.89
N LEU A 10 15.87 -1.61 8.43
CA LEU A 10 16.99 -1.90 7.54
C LEU A 10 16.65 -1.40 6.13
N PHE A 11 17.09 -0.18 5.84
CA PHE A 11 17.19 0.36 4.49
C PHE A 11 18.28 -0.43 3.74
N PHE A 12 17.90 -1.32 2.82
CA PHE A 12 18.85 -1.87 1.85
C PHE A 12 19.10 -0.85 0.75
N ALA A 13 20.03 0.07 1.03
CA ALA A 13 20.73 0.79 -0.02
C ALA A 13 21.73 -0.16 -0.66
N THR A 14 21.45 -0.65 -1.87
CA THR A 14 22.46 -1.34 -2.67
C THR A 14 23.16 -0.31 -3.56
N SER A 15 24.36 0.02 -3.14
CA SER A 15 25.37 0.74 -3.88
C SER A 15 25.71 0.03 -5.20
N LEU A 16 25.82 0.84 -6.25
CA LEU A 16 26.47 0.52 -7.52
C LEU A 16 27.88 -0.05 -7.26
N LEU A 17 28.14 -1.26 -7.74
CA LEU A 17 29.48 -1.75 -8.04
C LEU A 17 29.50 -2.23 -9.49
N VAL A 18 30.07 -1.37 -10.34
CA VAL A 18 30.36 -1.67 -11.74
C VAL A 18 31.75 -2.34 -11.79
N GLY A 19 31.81 -3.55 -12.33
CA GLY A 19 32.96 -4.06 -13.08
C GLY A 19 33.95 -4.98 -12.36
N CYS A 20 33.83 -6.28 -12.59
CA CYS A 20 34.97 -7.11 -13.00
C CYS A 20 34.43 -8.31 -13.81
N GLY A 21 34.90 -8.45 -15.05
CA GLY A 21 34.31 -9.32 -16.05
C GLY A 21 34.68 -10.79 -15.86
N GLU A 22 33.66 -11.64 -15.87
CA GLU A 22 33.75 -13.04 -16.28
C GLU A 22 32.62 -13.32 -17.28
N LYS A 23 32.94 -14.05 -18.36
CA LYS A 23 31.98 -14.53 -19.34
C LYS A 23 31.09 -15.56 -18.64
N ILE A 24 29.83 -15.21 -18.38
CA ILE A 24 28.83 -16.12 -17.83
C ILE A 24 27.87 -16.50 -18.95
N ASP A 25 27.71 -17.81 -19.13
CA ASP A 25 26.87 -18.47 -20.13
C ASP A 25 25.49 -17.84 -20.25
N ARG A 26 25.08 -17.59 -21.49
CA ARG A 26 23.74 -17.14 -21.87
C ARG A 26 22.73 -18.29 -21.77
N GLU A 27 22.56 -18.87 -20.59
CA GLU A 27 21.27 -19.41 -20.18
C GLU A 27 20.47 -18.27 -19.54
N GLN A 28 20.11 -17.27 -20.36
CA GLN A 28 19.05 -16.36 -19.98
C GLN A 28 17.76 -17.18 -19.92
N TYR A 29 17.38 -17.59 -18.71
CA TYR A 29 16.03 -18.04 -18.39
C TYR A 29 15.03 -17.07 -19.04
N ILE A 30 14.42 -17.49 -20.15
CA ILE A 30 13.25 -16.82 -20.71
C ILE A 30 12.14 -17.05 -19.69
N VAL A 31 12.06 -16.18 -18.69
CA VAL A 31 10.89 -16.10 -17.81
C VAL A 31 9.72 -15.76 -18.73
N SER A 32 8.78 -16.71 -18.88
CA SER A 32 7.62 -16.54 -19.75
C SER A 32 6.89 -15.24 -19.42
N THR A 33 6.31 -14.60 -20.44
CA THR A 33 5.60 -13.32 -20.31
C THR A 33 4.58 -13.34 -19.17
N ASP A 34 3.87 -14.46 -19.00
CA ASP A 34 2.88 -14.68 -17.94
C ASP A 34 3.48 -14.53 -16.53
N VAL A 35 4.70 -15.05 -16.29
CA VAL A 35 5.36 -14.93 -14.98
C VAL A 35 5.81 -13.50 -14.72
N LYS A 36 6.11 -12.72 -15.77
CA LYS A 36 6.41 -11.29 -15.61
C LYS A 36 5.15 -10.50 -15.24
N GLU A 37 4.02 -10.78 -15.88
CA GLU A 37 2.75 -10.14 -15.54
C GLU A 37 2.31 -10.43 -14.11
N ASP A 38 2.36 -11.70 -13.67
CA ASP A 38 2.00 -12.07 -12.29
C ASP A 38 2.87 -11.34 -11.25
N LYS A 39 4.17 -11.18 -11.54
CA LYS A 39 5.10 -10.43 -10.66
C LYS A 39 4.79 -8.94 -10.59
N VAL A 40 4.50 -8.31 -11.72
CA VAL A 40 4.12 -6.88 -11.75
C VAL A 40 2.85 -6.65 -10.95
N GLU A 41 1.86 -7.53 -11.08
CA GLU A 41 0.61 -7.46 -10.32
C GLU A 41 0.87 -7.57 -8.81
N TYR A 42 1.72 -8.53 -8.41
CA TYR A 42 2.11 -8.73 -7.03
C TYR A 42 2.87 -7.54 -6.45
N GLU A 43 3.80 -6.95 -7.20
CA GLU A 43 4.52 -5.74 -6.80
C GLU A 43 3.56 -4.56 -6.61
N PHE A 44 2.63 -4.37 -7.54
CA PHE A 44 1.62 -3.32 -7.41
C PHE A 44 0.70 -3.51 -6.18
N TYR A 45 0.26 -4.75 -5.93
CA TYR A 45 -0.50 -5.11 -4.75
C TYR A 45 0.28 -4.81 -3.46
N ASN A 46 1.52 -5.30 -3.35
CA ASN A 46 2.36 -5.10 -2.16
C ASN A 46 2.65 -3.62 -1.91
N ASN A 47 3.00 -2.87 -2.96
CA ASN A 47 3.23 -1.44 -2.86
C ASN A 47 1.96 -0.72 -2.39
N SER A 48 0.79 -1.12 -2.89
CA SER A 48 -0.48 -0.53 -2.45
C SER A 48 -0.81 -0.87 -0.99
N VAL A 49 -0.50 -2.07 -0.52
CA VAL A 49 -0.62 -2.42 0.90
C VAL A 49 0.32 -1.53 1.73
N VAL A 50 1.61 -1.50 1.42
CA VAL A 50 2.63 -0.73 2.17
C VAL A 50 2.33 0.78 2.18
N ASP A 51 1.82 1.32 1.08
CA ASP A 51 1.49 2.74 0.94
C ASP A 51 0.11 3.10 1.51
N SER A 52 -0.69 2.13 1.95
CA SER A 52 -2.02 2.40 2.49
C SER A 52 -1.98 3.00 3.91
N GLY A 53 -3.15 3.16 4.54
CA GLY A 53 -3.25 3.69 5.90
C GLY A 53 -2.92 5.18 5.97
N TYR A 54 -1.90 5.52 6.78
CA TYR A 54 -1.52 6.91 7.03
C TYR A 54 -0.91 7.59 5.80
N ASN A 55 -0.20 6.86 4.94
CA ASN A 55 0.44 7.43 3.75
C ASN A 55 -0.59 7.94 2.74
N TRP A 56 -1.67 7.19 2.48
CA TRP A 56 -2.80 7.68 1.70
C TRP A 56 -3.52 8.84 2.37
N TYR A 57 -3.77 8.79 3.68
CA TYR A 57 -4.35 9.93 4.39
C TYR A 57 -3.49 11.20 4.23
N ASN A 58 -2.17 11.06 4.36
CA ASN A 58 -1.25 12.18 4.21
C ASN A 58 -1.28 12.74 2.79
N THR A 59 -1.16 11.85 1.81
CA THR A 59 -1.15 12.17 0.37
C THR A 59 -2.42 12.88 -0.06
N TYR A 60 -3.60 12.36 0.33
CA TYR A 60 -4.86 12.87 -0.18
C TYR A 60 -5.50 13.95 0.68
N ILE A 61 -5.40 13.87 2.01
CA ILE A 61 -6.09 14.81 2.92
C ILE A 61 -5.10 15.79 3.56
N SER A 62 -4.03 15.30 4.18
CA SER A 62 -3.16 16.19 4.97
C SER A 62 -2.46 17.24 4.11
N ASN A 63 -1.96 16.87 2.93
CA ASN A 63 -1.35 17.82 1.99
C ASN A 63 -2.32 18.92 1.53
N LEU A 64 -3.62 18.62 1.49
CA LEU A 64 -4.67 19.57 1.13
C LEU A 64 -4.97 20.55 2.27
N ILE A 65 -5.00 20.05 3.51
CA ILE A 65 -5.50 20.78 4.69
C ILE A 65 -4.40 21.52 5.45
N GLN A 66 -3.19 20.96 5.54
CA GLN A 66 -2.07 21.57 6.27
C GLN A 66 -1.82 23.04 5.90
N PRO A 67 -1.87 23.45 4.62
CA PRO A 67 -1.64 24.85 4.24
C PRO A 67 -2.78 25.81 4.64
N LEU A 68 -3.91 25.30 5.14
CA LEU A 68 -5.13 26.09 5.36
C LEU A 68 -5.28 26.59 6.80
N LYS A 69 -4.39 26.18 7.71
CA LYS A 69 -4.47 26.53 9.14
C LYS A 69 -4.56 28.03 9.39
N ASP A 70 -3.85 28.83 8.60
CA ASP A 70 -3.81 30.30 8.72
C ASP A 70 -4.94 31.01 7.96
N ARG A 71 -5.83 30.25 7.28
CA ARG A 71 -6.90 30.78 6.42
C ARG A 71 -8.29 30.36 6.89
N ASP A 72 -8.45 30.14 8.18
CA ASP A 72 -9.69 29.63 8.78
C ASP A 72 -10.19 28.35 8.08
N TYR A 73 -9.25 27.50 7.62
CA TYR A 73 -9.54 26.26 6.89
C TYR A 73 -10.40 26.44 5.62
N LYS A 74 -10.40 27.65 5.03
CA LYS A 74 -11.04 27.91 3.74
C LYS A 74 -10.30 27.22 2.62
N ILE A 75 -11.04 26.57 1.73
CA ILE A 75 -10.50 25.86 0.59
C ILE A 75 -11.28 26.15 -0.68
N GLU A 76 -10.59 26.19 -1.81
CA GLU A 76 -11.26 26.23 -3.11
C GLU A 76 -11.91 24.87 -3.38
N PRO A 77 -13.24 24.79 -3.60
CA PRO A 77 -13.91 23.51 -3.87
C PRO A 77 -13.35 22.76 -5.09
N GLN A 78 -12.71 23.47 -6.03
CA GLN A 78 -12.05 22.83 -7.18
C GLN A 78 -10.83 21.99 -6.77
N LYS A 79 -10.06 22.42 -5.76
CA LYS A 79 -8.93 21.64 -5.21
C LYS A 79 -9.44 20.35 -4.55
N VAL A 80 -10.56 20.44 -3.83
CA VAL A 80 -11.24 19.26 -3.27
C VAL A 80 -11.67 18.29 -4.36
N LYS A 81 -12.32 18.79 -5.43
CA LYS A 81 -12.74 17.97 -6.58
C LYS A 81 -11.58 17.31 -7.30
N GLU A 82 -10.47 18.02 -7.48
CA GLU A 82 -9.24 17.45 -8.04
C GLU A 82 -8.72 16.31 -7.17
N GLN A 83 -8.69 16.51 -5.85
CA GLN A 83 -8.24 15.50 -4.91
C GLN A 83 -9.13 14.25 -4.91
N ILE A 84 -10.46 14.44 -4.95
CA ILE A 84 -11.43 13.35 -5.10
C ILE A 84 -11.19 12.58 -6.40
N ARG A 85 -10.88 13.27 -7.50
CA ARG A 85 -10.54 12.61 -8.78
C ARG A 85 -9.30 11.73 -8.65
N LEU A 86 -8.26 12.18 -7.94
CA LEU A 86 -7.06 11.39 -7.69
C LEU A 86 -7.36 10.14 -6.86
N VAL A 87 -8.15 10.28 -5.79
CA VAL A 87 -8.61 9.15 -4.96
C VAL A 87 -9.42 8.16 -5.80
N ASN A 88 -10.34 8.65 -6.63
CA ASN A 88 -11.15 7.79 -7.49
C ASN A 88 -10.34 7.04 -8.55
N ASN A 89 -9.24 7.62 -9.04
CA ASN A 89 -8.30 6.90 -9.90
C ASN A 89 -7.60 5.79 -9.10
N LYS A 90 -7.11 6.09 -7.89
CA LYS A 90 -6.47 5.07 -7.05
C LYS A 90 -7.42 3.94 -6.67
N ILE A 91 -8.70 4.24 -6.42
CA ILE A 91 -9.74 3.22 -6.20
C ILE A 91 -9.82 2.28 -7.41
N LYS A 92 -9.88 2.81 -8.63
CA LYS A 92 -9.93 1.99 -9.86
C LYS A 92 -8.68 1.13 -10.02
N GLU A 93 -7.51 1.67 -9.71
CA GLU A 93 -6.26 0.91 -9.78
C GLU A 93 -6.24 -0.25 -8.77
N VAL A 94 -6.65 -0.01 -7.52
CA VAL A 94 -6.68 -1.04 -6.47
C VAL A 94 -7.77 -2.08 -6.74
N ASP A 95 -8.97 -1.65 -7.14
CA ASP A 95 -10.08 -2.53 -7.49
C ASP A 95 -9.80 -3.36 -8.76
N GLY A 96 -8.92 -2.85 -9.62
CA GLY A 96 -8.45 -3.52 -10.83
C GLY A 96 -7.39 -4.61 -10.58
N ILE A 97 -6.91 -4.79 -9.35
CA ILE A 97 -5.93 -5.82 -9.02
C ILE A 97 -6.52 -7.21 -9.26
N ASP A 98 -5.87 -8.06 -10.06
CA ASP A 98 -6.29 -9.45 -10.25
C ASP A 98 -5.81 -10.32 -9.07
N PRO A 99 -6.72 -10.72 -8.15
CA PRO A 99 -6.32 -11.51 -6.99
C PRO A 99 -5.70 -12.86 -7.37
N LYS A 100 -6.08 -13.45 -8.52
CA LYS A 100 -5.54 -14.75 -8.95
C LYS A 100 -4.09 -14.62 -9.41
N LYS A 101 -3.73 -13.54 -10.10
CA LYS A 101 -2.35 -13.27 -10.52
C LYS A 101 -1.45 -13.04 -9.30
N VAL A 102 -1.90 -12.23 -8.35
CA VAL A 102 -1.20 -12.02 -7.07
C VAL A 102 -1.01 -13.34 -6.32
N GLN A 103 -2.06 -14.16 -6.21
CA GLN A 103 -1.99 -15.47 -5.54
C GLN A 103 -1.03 -16.44 -6.23
N LYS A 104 -0.97 -16.45 -7.57
CA LYS A 104 0.01 -17.25 -8.32
C LYS A 104 1.44 -16.77 -8.10
N ALA A 105 1.66 -15.45 -8.08
CA ALA A 105 2.97 -14.88 -7.80
C ALA A 105 3.46 -15.26 -6.39
N ILE A 106 2.59 -15.25 -5.39
CA ILE A 106 2.90 -15.72 -4.03
C ILE A 106 3.35 -17.20 -4.05
N ASP A 107 2.67 -18.07 -4.81
CA ASP A 107 3.08 -19.48 -4.96
C ASP A 107 4.47 -19.61 -5.60
N LEU A 108 4.78 -18.78 -6.60
CA LEU A 108 6.09 -18.77 -7.26
C LEU A 108 7.20 -18.33 -6.30
N VAL A 109 6.96 -17.26 -5.53
CA VAL A 109 7.91 -16.76 -4.53
C VAL A 109 8.17 -17.81 -3.44
N ALA A 110 7.12 -18.44 -2.92
CA ALA A 110 7.26 -19.50 -1.91
C ALA A 110 8.06 -20.70 -2.45
N LYS A 111 7.78 -21.11 -3.70
CA LYS A 111 8.50 -22.21 -4.35
C LYS A 111 9.98 -21.88 -4.57
N ASP A 112 10.31 -20.67 -5.00
CA ASP A 112 11.71 -20.27 -5.22
C ASP A 112 12.50 -20.17 -3.93
N GLN A 113 11.90 -19.72 -2.82
CA GLN A 113 12.55 -19.74 -1.51
C GLN A 113 12.80 -21.16 -0.99
N SER A 114 11.85 -22.09 -1.21
CA SER A 114 12.00 -23.49 -0.77
C SER A 114 13.19 -24.23 -1.40
N LYS A 115 13.64 -23.79 -2.59
CA LYS A 115 14.81 -24.35 -3.30
C LYS A 115 16.15 -23.95 -2.67
N ASN A 116 16.19 -22.86 -1.89
CA ASN A 116 17.43 -22.23 -1.39
C ASN A 116 17.76 -22.54 0.09
N ASN A 117 17.27 -23.66 0.65
CA ASN A 117 17.51 -24.17 2.01
C ASN A 117 16.85 -23.42 3.20
N ILE A 118 15.74 -24.03 3.67
CA ILE A 118 15.33 -24.47 5.02
C ILE A 118 13.81 -24.59 4.91
N LYS A 119 13.23 -25.75 5.22
CA LYS A 119 11.78 -25.89 5.36
C LYS A 119 11.34 -25.07 6.57
N ASP A 120 11.17 -23.77 6.38
CA ASP A 120 10.66 -22.86 7.39
C ASP A 120 9.14 -22.92 7.35
N LYS A 121 8.59 -23.79 8.19
CA LYS A 121 7.15 -23.96 8.34
C LYS A 121 6.46 -22.63 8.68
N VAL A 122 7.12 -21.74 9.43
CA VAL A 122 6.56 -20.43 9.78
C VAL A 122 6.44 -19.56 8.54
N TYR A 123 7.46 -19.56 7.67
CA TYR A 123 7.39 -18.87 6.39
C TYR A 123 6.30 -19.44 5.47
N ASP A 124 6.24 -20.76 5.34
CA ASP A 124 5.23 -21.43 4.49
C ASP A 124 3.79 -21.14 4.96
N ASP A 125 3.56 -21.19 6.28
CA ASP A 125 2.25 -20.88 6.88
C ASP A 125 1.90 -19.40 6.66
N LYS A 126 2.86 -18.46 6.82
CA LYS A 126 2.66 -17.03 6.54
C LYS A 126 2.35 -16.74 5.07
N MET A 127 3.01 -17.41 4.13
CA MET A 127 2.75 -17.24 2.71
C MET A 127 1.38 -17.78 2.32
N LYS A 128 0.96 -18.89 2.93
CA LYS A 128 -0.38 -19.46 2.75
C LYS A 128 -1.48 -18.52 3.27
N ASP A 129 -1.29 -17.94 4.45
CA ASP A 129 -2.21 -16.97 5.01
C ASP A 129 -2.27 -15.68 4.18
N SER A 130 -1.11 -15.17 3.77
CA SER A 130 -1.01 -14.01 2.88
C SER A 130 -1.78 -14.24 1.58
N LYS A 131 -1.62 -15.41 0.95
CA LYS A 131 -2.34 -15.80 -0.26
C LYS A 131 -3.86 -15.80 -0.07
N LYS A 132 -4.32 -16.36 1.05
CA LYS A 132 -5.75 -16.46 1.36
C LYS A 132 -6.38 -15.08 1.55
N ASN A 133 -5.63 -14.14 2.11
CA ASN A 133 -6.12 -12.81 2.46
C ASN A 133 -6.09 -11.81 1.29
N VAL A 134 -5.44 -12.11 0.16
CA VAL A 134 -5.36 -11.19 -1.00
C VAL A 134 -6.70 -10.56 -1.39
N PRO A 135 -7.80 -11.32 -1.62
CA PRO A 135 -9.07 -10.71 -2.01
C PRO A 135 -9.63 -9.77 -0.93
N HIS A 136 -9.54 -10.20 0.34
CA HIS A 136 -10.00 -9.40 1.47
C HIS A 136 -9.19 -8.10 1.62
N ASN A 137 -7.87 -8.17 1.43
CA ASN A 137 -6.98 -7.02 1.52
C ASN A 137 -7.28 -5.98 0.43
N ILE A 138 -7.57 -6.42 -0.80
CA ILE A 138 -8.00 -5.54 -1.89
C ILE A 138 -9.29 -4.81 -1.52
N GLU A 139 -10.31 -5.54 -1.06
CA GLU A 139 -11.58 -4.94 -0.61
C GLU A 139 -11.37 -3.93 0.53
N THR A 140 -10.50 -4.26 1.49
CA THR A 140 -10.17 -3.39 2.63
C THR A 140 -9.50 -2.11 2.15
N MET A 141 -8.51 -2.19 1.25
CA MET A 141 -7.87 -1.01 0.67
C MET A 141 -8.87 -0.12 -0.09
N VAL A 142 -9.81 -0.71 -0.85
CA VAL A 142 -10.87 0.06 -1.52
C VAL A 142 -11.76 0.78 -0.50
N LYS A 143 -12.14 0.13 0.60
CA LYS A 143 -12.93 0.76 1.66
C LYS A 143 -12.18 1.92 2.33
N MET A 144 -10.88 1.76 2.57
CA MET A 144 -10.02 2.81 3.10
C MET A 144 -10.01 4.05 2.18
N LEU A 145 -9.83 3.85 0.87
CA LEU A 145 -9.88 4.95 -0.10
C LEU A 145 -11.26 5.63 -0.17
N ARG A 146 -12.35 4.88 -0.04
CA ARG A 146 -13.71 5.46 0.03
C ARG A 146 -13.90 6.32 1.29
N SER A 147 -13.37 5.90 2.44
CA SER A 147 -13.38 6.73 3.65
C SER A 147 -12.60 8.05 3.46
N ILE A 148 -11.50 8.02 2.69
CA ILE A 148 -10.76 9.23 2.30
C ILE A 148 -11.62 10.10 1.39
N GLU A 149 -12.26 9.52 0.37
CA GLU A 149 -13.16 10.23 -0.53
C GLU A 149 -14.28 10.94 0.24
N ASP A 150 -14.91 10.25 1.19
CA ASP A 150 -15.98 10.81 2.03
C ASP A 150 -15.46 11.92 2.95
N GLY A 151 -14.25 11.79 3.49
CA GLY A 151 -13.59 12.87 4.22
C GLY A 151 -13.35 14.11 3.35
N LEU A 152 -12.92 13.93 2.10
CA LEU A 152 -12.73 15.04 1.16
C LEU A 152 -14.04 15.75 0.80
N LYS A 153 -15.15 15.00 0.66
CA LYS A 153 -16.47 15.57 0.32
C LYS A 153 -16.96 16.59 1.34
N LEU A 154 -16.47 16.55 2.59
CA LEU A 154 -16.79 17.54 3.61
C LEU A 154 -16.40 18.96 3.18
N GLY A 155 -15.25 19.13 2.53
CA GLY A 155 -14.74 20.45 2.11
C GLY A 155 -15.36 21.02 0.83
N LEU A 156 -16.39 20.37 0.26
CA LEU A 156 -17.00 20.81 -1.01
C LEU A 156 -17.76 22.13 -0.87
N ASP A 157 -18.15 22.52 0.35
CA ASP A 157 -18.79 23.80 0.64
C ASP A 157 -17.79 24.98 0.70
N GLY A 158 -16.48 24.69 0.62
CA GLY A 158 -15.41 25.68 0.62
C GLY A 158 -14.72 25.88 1.97
N SER A 159 -15.01 25.07 2.98
CA SER A 159 -14.30 25.11 4.27
C SER A 159 -14.26 23.76 4.96
N PHE A 160 -13.33 23.58 5.91
CA PHE A 160 -13.38 22.47 6.86
C PHE A 160 -13.63 23.03 8.26
N ASP A 161 -14.89 23.00 8.69
CA ASP A 161 -15.29 23.45 10.02
C ASP A 161 -14.80 22.49 11.13
N ASP A 162 -15.06 22.84 12.38
CA ASP A 162 -14.61 22.08 13.55
C ASP A 162 -15.16 20.63 13.57
N ASN A 163 -16.39 20.45 13.11
CA ASN A 163 -17.05 19.15 13.05
C ASN A 163 -16.43 18.30 11.94
N ASP A 164 -16.14 18.89 10.79
CA ASP A 164 -15.50 18.20 9.68
C ASP A 164 -14.06 17.81 10.00
N ARG A 165 -13.31 18.68 10.69
CA ARG A 165 -11.97 18.33 11.19
C ARG A 165 -12.01 17.16 12.17
N SER A 166 -13.01 17.11 13.05
CA SER A 166 -13.22 15.97 13.96
C SER A 166 -13.50 14.67 13.20
N LYS A 167 -14.30 14.71 12.13
CA LYS A 167 -14.54 13.55 11.26
C LYS A 167 -13.27 13.13 10.51
N LEU A 168 -12.47 14.07 10.03
CA LEU A 168 -11.20 13.78 9.37
C LEU A 168 -10.20 13.11 10.31
N ASP A 169 -10.14 13.54 11.56
CA ASP A 169 -9.34 12.87 12.61
C ASP A 169 -9.81 11.43 12.83
N GLN A 170 -11.13 11.17 12.78
CA GLN A 170 -11.67 9.81 12.86
C GLN A 170 -11.30 8.99 11.62
N VAL A 171 -11.38 9.56 10.41
CA VAL A 171 -10.91 8.91 9.18
C VAL A 171 -9.44 8.52 9.32
N GLN A 172 -8.57 9.42 9.78
CA GLN A 172 -7.16 9.13 10.01
C GLN A 172 -6.95 7.96 10.97
N LYS A 173 -7.59 8.00 12.15
CA LYS A 173 -7.46 6.96 13.18
C LYS A 173 -7.93 5.60 12.66
N ASN A 174 -9.07 5.58 11.96
CA ASN A 174 -9.62 4.36 11.40
C ASN A 174 -8.71 3.78 10.31
N LEU A 175 -8.12 4.61 9.45
CA LEU A 175 -7.17 4.16 8.43
C LEU A 175 -5.92 3.52 9.05
N ILE A 176 -5.40 4.10 10.13
CA ILE A 176 -4.24 3.55 10.86
C ILE A 176 -4.61 2.21 11.49
N SER A 177 -5.72 2.14 12.23
CA SER A 177 -6.16 0.88 12.87
C SER A 177 -6.44 -0.21 11.84
N VAL A 178 -7.18 0.08 10.77
CA VAL A 178 -7.46 -0.92 9.72
C VAL A 178 -6.15 -1.42 9.07
N TYR A 179 -5.19 -0.53 8.84
CA TYR A 179 -3.89 -0.93 8.31
C TYR A 179 -3.15 -1.86 9.27
N ASP A 180 -2.99 -1.45 10.53
CA ASP A 180 -2.25 -2.20 11.56
C ASP A 180 -2.91 -3.54 11.89
N ASP A 181 -4.24 -3.57 11.99
CA ASP A 181 -5.00 -4.73 12.47
C ASP A 181 -5.32 -5.74 11.34
N THR A 182 -5.35 -5.29 10.08
CA THR A 182 -5.85 -6.11 8.96
C THR A 182 -4.81 -6.31 7.85
N LEU A 183 -4.10 -5.25 7.45
CA LEU A 183 -3.24 -5.28 6.26
C LEU A 183 -1.77 -5.58 6.59
N LEU A 184 -1.29 -5.10 7.73
CA LEU A 184 0.06 -5.38 8.19
C LEU A 184 0.18 -6.85 8.60
N ILE A 185 0.82 -7.66 7.77
CA ILE A 185 1.04 -9.09 8.05
C ILE A 185 1.94 -9.21 9.29
N HIS A 186 1.41 -9.82 10.37
CA HIS A 186 2.17 -10.18 11.59
C HIS A 186 2.98 -11.49 11.43
#